data_AF-A0A8T7K4V5-F1
#
_entry.id   AF-A0A8T7K4V5-F1
#
_cell.length_a   1.000
_cell.length_b   1.000
_cell.length_c   1.000
_cell.angle_alpha   90.00
_cell.angle_beta   90.00
_cell.angle_gamma   90.00
#
_symmetry.space_group_name_H-M   'P 1'
#
loop_
_entity.id
_entity.type
_entity.pdbx_description
1 polymer ?
#
loop_
_entity_poly.entity_id
_entity_poly.type
_entity_poly.pdbx_seq_one_letter_code
_entity_poly.pdbx_strand_id
1 'polypeptide(L)'
;MIAERTASTSTTAGFLYSSTTLLDSKFKVNGIDITRGSNTVTDVLSGVTLELKGVQLPTDAPVTLKISTDKAKVKTTIEEFIKKYNEALEYLNAKTSVDPEKKTREILASDQVFKGLRMNMRSLMSSAVSTVQTGNPTLLSEIGIKVASNGTLSISDTAALESALASDVRKVSDLFNSSNGLAGRLNTLLEQFTSTGGQLDIAQDGTNTALANVKTALTRTNAQIDSKVAFFRKQYEQLYNTMQKISLQQQSISSLTFSLYGYR
;
A
#
# COMPACT_ATOMS: atom_id res chain seq x y z
N MET A 1 46.85 -32.48 -41.54
CA MET A 1 46.18 -33.74 -41.90
C MET A 1 45.08 -33.97 -40.86
N ILE A 2 43.82 -33.76 -41.23
CA ILE A 2 42.68 -34.07 -40.37
C ILE A 2 42.41 -35.56 -40.59
N ALA A 3 42.62 -36.38 -39.55
CA ALA A 3 42.37 -37.81 -39.65
C ALA A 3 40.87 -38.05 -39.95
N GLU A 4 40.58 -38.65 -41.09
CA GLU A 4 39.23 -39.10 -41.45
C GLU A 4 38.81 -40.17 -40.44
N ARG A 5 37.81 -39.84 -39.62
CA ARG A 5 37.26 -40.79 -38.64
C ARG A 5 36.25 -41.69 -39.35
N THR A 6 36.57 -42.98 -39.44
CA THR A 6 35.73 -44.01 -40.09
C THR A 6 34.45 -44.28 -39.29
N ALA A 7 33.30 -44.24 -39.97
CA ALA A 7 31.98 -44.48 -39.37
C ALA A 7 31.75 -45.98 -39.07
N SER A 8 31.00 -46.29 -38.01
CA SER A 8 30.65 -47.68 -37.65
C SER A 8 29.68 -48.31 -38.66
N THR A 9 29.87 -49.59 -38.98
CA THR A 9 28.93 -50.42 -39.77
C THR A 9 28.47 -51.64 -38.97
N SER A 10 27.57 -52.46 -39.52
CA SER A 10 27.11 -53.71 -38.87
C SER A 10 28.22 -54.76 -38.68
N THR A 11 29.36 -54.59 -39.37
CA THR A 11 30.47 -55.55 -39.38
C THR A 11 31.82 -54.89 -39.08
N THR A 12 31.88 -53.59 -38.79
CA THR A 12 33.13 -52.87 -38.54
C THR A 12 32.95 -51.84 -37.43
N ALA A 13 33.79 -51.93 -36.39
CA ALA A 13 33.82 -50.96 -35.31
C ALA A 13 34.34 -49.59 -35.80
N GLY A 14 33.59 -48.53 -35.52
CA GLY A 14 33.93 -47.16 -35.90
C GLY A 14 33.19 -46.13 -35.05
N PHE A 15 33.26 -44.86 -35.42
CA PHE A 15 32.50 -43.80 -34.74
C PHE A 15 31.05 -43.78 -35.21
N LEU A 16 30.08 -43.72 -34.29
CA LEU A 16 28.69 -43.47 -34.63
C LEU A 16 28.51 -41.97 -34.89
N TYR A 17 28.26 -41.59 -36.13
CA TYR A 17 27.75 -40.26 -36.44
C TYR A 17 26.27 -40.23 -36.04
N SER A 18 25.96 -39.68 -34.88
CA SER A 18 24.58 -39.29 -34.59
C SER A 18 24.28 -38.06 -35.44
N SER A 19 23.50 -38.23 -36.52
CA SER A 19 22.92 -37.10 -37.23
C SER A 19 22.13 -36.27 -36.21
N THR A 20 22.30 -34.95 -36.16
CA THR A 20 21.55 -34.08 -35.24
C THR A 20 20.03 -34.23 -35.43
N THR A 21 19.58 -34.63 -36.63
CA THR A 21 18.19 -34.97 -36.94
C THR A 21 17.65 -36.23 -36.24
N LEU A 22 18.52 -37.04 -35.61
CA LEU A 22 18.17 -38.16 -34.74
C LEU A 22 18.06 -37.75 -33.26
N LEU A 23 18.51 -36.55 -32.90
CA LEU A 23 18.45 -36.00 -31.54
C LEU A 23 17.24 -35.08 -31.33
N ASP A 24 16.58 -34.68 -32.42
CA ASP A 24 15.34 -33.89 -32.35
C ASP A 24 14.22 -34.72 -31.68
N SER A 25 13.49 -34.07 -30.78
CA SER A 25 12.29 -34.63 -30.19
C SER A 25 11.18 -34.70 -31.24
N LYS A 26 10.49 -35.85 -31.29
CA LYS A 26 9.37 -36.11 -32.21
C LYS A 26 8.18 -36.60 -31.41
N PHE A 27 7.05 -35.90 -31.53
CA PHE A 27 5.83 -36.22 -30.80
C PHE A 27 4.60 -35.74 -31.57
N LYS A 28 3.44 -36.27 -31.19
CA LYS A 28 2.15 -35.89 -31.78
C LYS A 28 1.31 -35.09 -30.79
N VAL A 29 0.74 -33.97 -31.24
CA VAL A 29 -0.25 -33.20 -30.48
C VAL A 29 -1.54 -33.14 -31.29
N ASN A 30 -2.63 -33.69 -30.75
CA ASN A 30 -3.93 -33.78 -31.44
C ASN A 30 -3.83 -34.33 -32.88
N GLY A 31 -2.94 -35.31 -33.11
CA GLY A 31 -2.72 -35.94 -34.41
C GLY A 31 -1.69 -35.25 -35.32
N ILE A 32 -1.20 -34.07 -34.96
CA ILE A 32 -0.20 -33.31 -35.73
C ILE A 32 1.21 -33.72 -35.29
N ASP A 33 2.05 -34.09 -36.25
CA ASP A 33 3.46 -34.40 -36.01
C ASP A 33 4.30 -33.13 -35.77
N ILE A 34 5.04 -33.13 -34.68
CA ILE A 34 5.88 -32.01 -34.27
C ILE A 34 7.31 -32.50 -34.06
N THR A 35 8.26 -31.72 -34.56
CA THR A 35 9.69 -31.94 -34.38
C THR A 35 10.34 -30.71 -33.76
N ARG A 36 11.16 -30.89 -32.71
CA ARG A 36 11.88 -29.80 -32.03
C ARG A 36 13.28 -30.26 -31.64
N GLY A 37 14.26 -29.36 -31.72
CA GLY A 37 15.64 -29.65 -31.29
C GLY A 37 15.83 -29.70 -29.76
N SER A 38 14.77 -29.60 -28.96
CA SER A 38 14.81 -29.61 -27.50
C SER A 38 13.68 -30.46 -26.93
N ASN A 39 13.92 -31.03 -25.73
CA ASN A 39 12.89 -31.69 -24.92
C ASN A 39 12.09 -30.71 -24.06
N THR A 40 12.48 -29.44 -24.02
CA THR A 40 11.68 -28.35 -23.45
C THR A 40 11.08 -27.55 -24.60
N VAL A 41 9.77 -27.66 -24.78
CA VAL A 41 9.04 -27.08 -25.91
C VAL A 41 8.07 -26.03 -25.41
N THR A 42 8.19 -24.80 -25.89
CA THR A 42 7.43 -23.63 -25.40
C THR A 42 6.54 -22.98 -26.46
N ASP A 43 6.63 -23.43 -27.72
CA ASP A 43 6.07 -22.74 -28.89
C ASP A 43 4.91 -23.51 -29.55
N VAL A 44 4.61 -24.72 -29.08
CA VAL A 44 3.56 -25.59 -29.65
C VAL A 44 2.18 -25.26 -29.09
N LEU A 45 2.12 -24.99 -27.79
CA LEU A 45 0.89 -24.64 -27.09
C LEU A 45 1.10 -23.27 -26.44
N SER A 46 0.29 -22.28 -26.83
CA SER A 46 0.41 -20.93 -26.30
C SER A 46 0.25 -20.93 -24.77
N GLY A 47 1.26 -20.41 -24.06
CA GLY A 47 1.27 -20.34 -22.60
C GLY A 47 1.55 -21.67 -21.88
N VAL A 48 1.97 -22.72 -22.59
CA VAL A 48 2.31 -24.02 -22.01
C VAL A 48 3.73 -24.41 -22.39
N THR A 49 4.52 -24.74 -21.37
CA THR A 49 5.82 -25.40 -21.54
C THR A 49 5.63 -26.91 -21.41
N LEU A 50 5.96 -27.65 -22.46
CA LEU A 50 6.00 -29.10 -22.45
C LEU A 50 7.43 -29.56 -22.18
N GLU A 51 7.61 -30.35 -21.12
CA GLU A 51 8.87 -31.06 -20.87
C GLU A 51 8.71 -32.54 -21.20
N LEU A 52 9.40 -32.98 -22.25
CA LEU A 52 9.42 -34.36 -22.70
C LEU A 52 10.42 -35.16 -21.86
N LYS A 53 9.90 -36.08 -21.03
CA LYS A 53 10.72 -36.87 -20.09
C LYS A 53 11.08 -38.26 -20.59
N GLY A 54 10.35 -38.79 -21.57
CA GLY A 54 10.55 -40.13 -22.09
C GLY A 54 9.72 -40.39 -23.35
N VAL A 55 10.07 -41.47 -24.04
CA VAL A 55 9.35 -41.93 -25.23
C VAL A 55 8.11 -42.73 -24.84
N GLN A 56 7.02 -42.56 -25.57
CA GLN A 56 5.88 -43.47 -25.50
C GLN A 56 6.06 -44.62 -26.50
N LEU A 57 5.78 -45.85 -26.06
CA LEU A 57 5.69 -47.01 -26.93
C LEU A 57 4.35 -47.03 -27.68
N PRO A 58 4.25 -47.69 -28.84
CA PRO A 58 2.99 -47.81 -29.58
C PRO A 58 1.86 -48.47 -28.79
N THR A 59 2.20 -49.24 -27.76
CA THR A 59 1.26 -49.90 -26.84
C THR A 59 0.80 -49.01 -25.70
N ASP A 60 1.43 -47.85 -25.50
CA ASP A 60 1.11 -46.96 -24.39
C ASP A 60 -0.14 -46.14 -24.70
N ALA A 61 -0.96 -45.90 -23.68
CA ALA A 61 -2.09 -45.00 -23.81
C ALA A 61 -1.61 -43.55 -24.06
N PRO A 62 -2.26 -42.78 -24.95
CA PRO A 62 -1.90 -41.37 -25.16
C PRO A 62 -1.98 -40.54 -23.88
N VAL A 63 -1.00 -39.65 -23.67
CA VAL A 63 -1.05 -38.67 -22.57
C VAL A 63 -2.13 -37.63 -22.83
N THR A 64 -3.09 -37.51 -21.92
CA THR A 64 -4.13 -36.48 -21.99
C THR A 64 -3.73 -35.27 -21.15
N LEU A 65 -3.50 -34.13 -21.80
CA LEU A 65 -3.30 -32.86 -21.13
C LEU A 65 -4.61 -32.08 -21.07
N LYS A 66 -5.10 -31.81 -19.86
CA LYS A 66 -6.27 -30.94 -19.63
C LYS A 66 -5.80 -29.61 -19.04
N ILE A 67 -5.97 -28.54 -19.80
CA ILE A 67 -5.73 -27.18 -19.34
C ILE A 67 -7.04 -26.63 -18.77
N SER A 68 -7.01 -26.19 -17.52
CA SER A 68 -8.15 -25.58 -16.86
C SER A 68 -7.71 -24.47 -15.91
N THR A 69 -8.58 -23.48 -15.71
CA THR A 69 -8.34 -22.42 -14.74
C THR A 69 -8.31 -22.97 -13.32
N ASP A 70 -7.30 -22.58 -12.54
CA ASP A 70 -7.18 -22.90 -11.13
C ASP A 70 -8.12 -22.01 -10.30
N LYS A 71 -9.35 -22.49 -10.12
CA LYS A 71 -10.41 -21.78 -9.38
C LYS A 71 -10.06 -21.58 -7.90
N ALA A 72 -9.31 -22.51 -7.31
CA ALA A 72 -8.89 -22.41 -5.92
C ALA A 72 -7.94 -21.22 -5.74
N LYS A 73 -6.96 -21.08 -6.65
CA LYS A 73 -6.03 -19.94 -6.64
C LYS A 73 -6.77 -18.60 -6.75
N VAL A 74 -7.76 -18.50 -7.63
CA VAL A 74 -8.56 -17.27 -7.79
C VAL A 74 -9.36 -16.95 -6.53
N LYS A 75 -9.99 -17.96 -5.91
CA LYS A 75 -10.69 -17.80 -4.63
C LYS A 75 -9.74 -17.26 -3.55
N THR A 76 -8.55 -17.85 -3.43
CA THR A 76 -7.52 -17.37 -2.48
C THR A 76 -7.09 -15.94 -2.77
N THR A 77 -6.89 -15.56 -4.03
CA THR A 77 -6.57 -14.17 -4.39
C THR A 77 -7.68 -13.18 -3.99
N ILE A 78 -8.95 -13.57 -4.15
CA ILE A 78 -10.09 -12.75 -3.71
C ILE A 78 -10.12 -12.62 -2.18
N GLU A 79 -9.88 -13.70 -1.44
CA GLU A 79 -9.80 -13.70 0.02
C GLU A 79 -8.66 -12.80 0.53
N GLU A 80 -7.49 -12.88 -0.09
CA GLU A 80 -6.34 -12.02 0.21
C GLU A 80 -6.63 -10.56 -0.08
N PHE A 81 -7.28 -10.25 -1.21
CA PHE A 81 -7.71 -8.90 -1.54
C PHE A 81 -8.67 -8.34 -0.49
N ILE A 82 -9.71 -9.11 -0.13
CA ILE A 82 -10.69 -8.73 0.91
C ILE A 82 -9.97 -8.45 2.23
N LYS A 83 -9.06 -9.34 2.63
CA LYS A 83 -8.27 -9.18 3.85
C LYS A 83 -7.46 -7.89 3.84
N LYS A 84 -6.69 -7.63 2.76
CA LYS A 84 -5.84 -6.42 2.67
C LYS A 84 -6.64 -5.13 2.60
N TYR A 85 -7.76 -5.14 1.87
CA TYR A 85 -8.68 -4.01 1.84
C TYR A 85 -9.24 -3.73 3.24
N ASN A 86 -9.69 -4.76 3.97
CA ASN A 86 -10.24 -4.61 5.31
C ASN A 86 -9.18 -4.13 6.31
N GLU A 87 -7.96 -4.68 6.28
CA GLU A 87 -6.83 -4.22 7.13
C GLU A 87 -6.57 -2.72 6.95
N ALA A 88 -6.53 -2.24 5.70
CA ALA A 88 -6.34 -0.82 5.40
C ALA A 88 -7.52 0.04 5.89
N LEU A 89 -8.75 -0.42 5.65
CA LEU A 89 -9.96 0.28 6.05
C LEU A 89 -10.09 0.36 7.58
N GLU A 90 -9.78 -0.71 8.30
CA GLU A 90 -9.76 -0.77 9.76
C GLU A 90 -8.71 0.17 10.34
N TYR A 91 -7.51 0.21 9.75
CA TYR A 91 -6.48 1.16 10.14
C TYR A 91 -6.96 2.62 9.97
N LEU A 92 -7.54 2.95 8.82
CA LEU A 92 -8.09 4.29 8.57
C LEU A 92 -9.24 4.62 9.52
N ASN A 93 -10.13 3.67 9.78
CA ASN A 93 -11.22 3.82 10.75
C ASN A 93 -10.68 4.12 12.14
N ALA A 94 -9.70 3.34 12.60
CA ALA A 94 -9.07 3.50 13.89
C ALA A 94 -8.41 4.87 14.04
N LYS A 95 -7.79 5.44 12.99
CA LYS A 95 -7.13 6.74 13.08
C LYS A 95 -8.05 7.95 12.89
N THR A 96 -9.23 7.74 12.30
CA THR A 96 -10.20 8.81 12.00
C THR A 96 -11.43 8.80 12.91
N SER A 97 -11.48 7.90 13.90
CA SER A 97 -12.64 7.73 14.79
C SER A 97 -12.69 8.78 15.91
N VAL A 98 -13.91 9.01 16.38
CA VAL A 98 -14.23 9.71 17.61
C VAL A 98 -15.05 8.75 18.45
N ASP A 99 -14.59 8.45 19.66
CA ASP A 99 -15.33 7.64 20.62
C ASP A 99 -15.97 8.58 21.66
N PRO A 100 -17.28 8.88 21.54
CA PRO A 100 -17.96 9.77 22.45
C PRO A 100 -18.12 9.18 23.87
N GLU A 101 -18.12 7.85 24.01
CA GLU A 101 -18.23 7.18 25.30
C GLU A 101 -16.92 7.26 26.08
N LYS A 102 -15.80 7.00 25.41
CA LYS A 102 -14.46 7.11 26.00
C LYS A 102 -13.91 8.53 26.01
N LYS A 103 -14.61 9.47 25.36
CA LYS A 103 -14.15 10.85 25.11
C LYS A 103 -12.78 10.89 24.45
N THR A 104 -12.45 9.86 23.67
CA THR A 104 -11.18 9.76 22.97
C THR A 104 -11.36 10.20 21.53
N ARG A 105 -10.45 11.07 21.08
CA ARG A 105 -10.42 11.60 19.72
C ARG A 105 -9.07 11.26 19.13
N GLU A 106 -9.08 10.48 18.05
CA GLU A 106 -7.86 10.02 17.40
C GLU A 106 -7.20 11.13 16.59
N ILE A 107 -5.92 10.91 16.25
CA ILE A 107 -5.06 11.95 15.69
C ILE A 107 -5.59 12.52 14.37
N LEU A 108 -6.25 11.71 13.54
CA LEU A 108 -6.83 12.12 12.25
C LEU A 108 -8.35 12.31 12.32
N ALA A 109 -8.94 12.41 13.51
CA ALA A 109 -10.39 12.42 13.68
C ALA A 109 -11.12 13.65 13.11
N SER A 110 -10.43 14.75 12.80
CA SER A 110 -11.02 15.86 12.00
C SER A 110 -10.36 16.03 10.64
N ASP A 111 -9.51 15.10 10.24
CA ASP A 111 -8.90 15.14 8.93
C ASP A 111 -9.93 14.73 7.87
N GLN A 112 -10.30 15.68 7.02
CA GLN A 112 -11.31 15.47 5.99
C GLN A 112 -10.76 14.67 4.80
N VAL A 113 -9.44 14.69 4.58
CA VAL A 113 -8.78 13.99 3.48
C VAL A 113 -8.85 12.47 3.72
N PHE A 114 -8.48 12.02 4.92
CA PHE A 114 -8.59 10.60 5.28
C PHE A 114 -10.02 10.11 5.45
N LYS A 115 -10.93 10.95 5.95
CA LYS A 115 -12.37 10.63 5.96
C LYS A 115 -12.92 10.49 4.54
N GLY A 116 -12.52 11.37 3.64
CA GLY A 116 -12.84 11.31 2.21
C GLY A 116 -12.35 10.03 1.57
N LEU A 117 -11.09 9.65 1.81
CA LEU A 117 -10.52 8.38 1.31
C LEU A 117 -11.37 7.18 1.71
N ARG A 118 -11.75 7.09 2.99
CA ARG A 118 -12.62 6.02 3.48
C ARG A 118 -13.97 5.97 2.76
N MET A 119 -14.62 7.13 2.60
CA MET A 119 -15.90 7.22 1.90
C MET A 119 -15.77 6.83 0.43
N ASN A 120 -14.69 7.25 -0.23
CA ASN A 120 -14.40 6.94 -1.62
C ASN A 120 -14.13 5.43 -1.80
N MET A 121 -13.32 4.81 -0.94
CA MET A 121 -13.07 3.37 -0.96
C MET A 121 -14.38 2.58 -0.83
N ARG A 122 -15.22 2.95 0.14
CA ARG A 122 -16.54 2.33 0.32
C ARG A 122 -17.44 2.53 -0.90
N SER A 123 -17.55 3.76 -1.40
CA SER A 123 -18.38 4.09 -2.56
C SER A 123 -17.94 3.31 -3.79
N LEU A 124 -16.63 3.16 -3.99
CA LEU A 124 -16.03 2.40 -5.08
C LEU A 124 -16.43 0.93 -4.99
N MET A 125 -16.26 0.29 -3.85
CA MET A 125 -16.63 -1.12 -3.65
C MET A 125 -18.14 -1.37 -3.76
N SER A 126 -18.97 -0.38 -3.43
CA SER A 126 -20.44 -0.46 -3.60
C SER A 126 -20.94 -0.06 -4.99
N SER A 127 -20.07 0.45 -5.87
CA SER A 127 -20.47 0.94 -7.18
C SER A 127 -20.47 -0.16 -8.25
N ALA A 128 -21.41 -0.09 -9.18
CA ALA A 128 -21.45 -0.97 -10.33
C ALA A 128 -20.30 -0.67 -11.30
N VAL A 129 -19.72 -1.71 -11.89
CA VAL A 129 -18.71 -1.62 -12.95
C VAL A 129 -19.40 -1.63 -14.30
N SER A 130 -19.38 -0.50 -15.01
CA SER A 130 -20.07 -0.34 -16.31
C SER A 130 -19.29 -0.89 -17.51
N THR A 131 -18.00 -1.21 -17.34
CA THR A 131 -17.13 -1.70 -18.43
C THR A 131 -17.11 -3.22 -18.57
N VAL A 132 -17.91 -3.94 -17.78
CA VAL A 132 -18.02 -5.39 -17.92
C VAL A 132 -18.82 -5.75 -19.18
N GLN A 133 -18.54 -6.92 -19.76
CA GLN A 133 -19.31 -7.41 -20.91
C GLN A 133 -20.78 -7.65 -20.52
N THR A 134 -21.70 -7.48 -21.48
CA THR A 134 -23.13 -7.71 -21.24
C THR A 134 -23.38 -9.12 -20.71
N GLY A 135 -24.09 -9.23 -19.58
CA GLY A 135 -24.37 -10.49 -18.89
C GLY A 135 -23.29 -10.93 -17.89
N ASN A 136 -22.24 -10.14 -17.70
CA ASN A 136 -21.28 -10.34 -16.61
C ASN A 136 -21.75 -9.60 -15.34
N PRO A 137 -21.32 -10.07 -14.15
CA PRO A 137 -21.58 -9.36 -12.90
C PRO A 137 -21.02 -7.95 -12.92
N THR A 138 -21.82 -6.99 -12.49
CA THR A 138 -21.47 -5.57 -12.35
C THR A 138 -21.19 -5.19 -10.90
N LEU A 139 -21.65 -5.99 -9.93
CA LEU A 139 -21.57 -5.72 -8.49
C LEU A 139 -20.89 -6.88 -7.74
N LEU A 140 -20.17 -6.56 -6.65
CA LEU A 140 -19.60 -7.55 -5.75
C LEU A 140 -20.66 -8.48 -5.14
N SER A 141 -21.86 -7.95 -4.87
CA SER A 141 -22.96 -8.74 -4.30
C SER A 141 -23.46 -9.84 -5.22
N GLU A 142 -23.33 -9.68 -6.54
CA GLU A 142 -23.75 -10.67 -7.53
C GLU A 142 -22.84 -11.90 -7.57
N ILE A 143 -21.61 -11.77 -7.03
CA ILE A 143 -20.64 -12.87 -6.88
C ILE A 143 -20.51 -13.34 -5.44
N GLY A 144 -21.46 -12.99 -4.56
CA GLY A 144 -21.48 -13.43 -3.16
C GLY A 144 -20.58 -12.63 -2.21
N ILE A 145 -20.06 -11.48 -2.62
CA ILE A 145 -19.24 -10.59 -1.78
C ILE A 145 -20.11 -9.41 -1.30
N LYS A 146 -20.28 -9.32 0.02
CA LYS A 146 -21.05 -8.24 0.66
C LYS A 146 -20.15 -7.07 1.03
N VAL A 147 -20.65 -5.86 0.78
CA VAL A 147 -20.10 -4.62 1.32
C VAL A 147 -20.93 -4.19 2.52
N ALA A 148 -20.31 -4.09 3.69
CA ALA A 148 -20.98 -3.69 4.92
C ALA A 148 -21.19 -2.16 5.00
N SER A 149 -21.98 -1.71 5.99
CA SER A 149 -22.27 -0.28 6.21
C SER A 149 -21.05 0.54 6.63
N ASN A 150 -20.03 -0.09 7.17
CA ASN A 150 -18.72 0.53 7.45
C ASN A 150 -17.76 0.46 6.25
N GLY A 151 -18.17 -0.18 5.15
CA GLY A 151 -17.40 -0.36 3.93
C GLY A 151 -16.53 -1.62 3.90
N THR A 152 -16.50 -2.46 4.95
CA THR A 152 -15.74 -3.71 4.93
C THR A 152 -16.33 -4.72 3.97
N LEU A 153 -15.48 -5.59 3.43
CA LEU A 153 -15.84 -6.65 2.52
C LEU A 153 -15.91 -7.99 3.27
N SER A 154 -16.87 -8.83 2.91
CA SER A 154 -16.95 -10.20 3.42
C SER A 154 -17.58 -11.11 2.37
N ILE A 155 -17.12 -12.35 2.27
CA ILE A 155 -17.81 -13.38 1.49
C ILE A 155 -19.07 -13.77 2.29
N SER A 156 -20.24 -13.32 1.83
CA SER A 156 -21.51 -13.63 2.47
C SER A 156 -22.16 -14.88 1.91
N ASP A 157 -21.85 -15.22 0.66
CA ASP A 157 -22.35 -16.41 -0.01
C ASP A 157 -21.21 -17.11 -0.75
N THR A 158 -20.62 -18.09 -0.07
CA THR A 158 -19.53 -18.91 -0.63
C THR A 158 -20.02 -19.74 -1.83
N ALA A 159 -21.28 -20.18 -1.83
CA ALA A 159 -21.83 -20.98 -2.92
C ALA A 159 -22.05 -20.12 -4.18
N ALA A 160 -22.48 -18.87 -4.04
CA ALA A 160 -22.56 -17.92 -5.14
C ALA A 160 -21.17 -17.62 -5.72
N LEU A 161 -20.16 -17.42 -4.88
CA LEU A 161 -18.78 -17.21 -5.32
C LEU A 161 -18.24 -18.44 -6.07
N GLU A 162 -18.42 -19.63 -5.52
CA GLU A 162 -17.99 -20.88 -6.16
C GLU A 162 -18.74 -21.14 -7.47
N SER A 163 -20.03 -20.84 -7.53
CA SER A 163 -20.84 -20.92 -8.76
C SER A 163 -20.36 -19.95 -9.83
N ALA A 164 -20.07 -18.69 -9.47
CA ALA A 164 -19.54 -17.69 -10.38
C ALA A 164 -18.17 -18.11 -10.95
N LEU A 165 -17.27 -18.62 -10.10
CA LEU A 165 -15.99 -19.18 -10.51
C LEU A 165 -16.14 -20.48 -11.32
N ALA A 166 -17.18 -21.27 -11.05
CA ALA A 166 -17.43 -22.51 -11.75
C ALA A 166 -17.95 -22.29 -13.17
N SER A 167 -18.84 -21.30 -13.34
CA SER A 167 -19.43 -20.91 -14.61
C SER A 167 -18.37 -20.33 -15.55
N ASP A 168 -17.71 -19.24 -15.15
CA ASP A 168 -16.65 -18.62 -15.93
C ASP A 168 -15.83 -17.64 -15.09
N VAL A 169 -14.60 -18.02 -14.79
CA VAL A 169 -13.65 -17.20 -14.02
C VAL A 169 -13.39 -15.84 -14.66
N ARG A 170 -13.49 -15.72 -16.00
CA ARG A 170 -13.28 -14.45 -16.70
C ARG A 170 -14.32 -13.41 -16.31
N LYS A 171 -15.56 -13.82 -16.05
CA LYS A 171 -16.62 -12.91 -15.62
C LYS A 171 -16.33 -12.29 -14.26
N VAL A 172 -15.79 -13.09 -13.34
CA VAL A 172 -15.31 -12.60 -12.04
C VAL A 172 -14.10 -11.70 -12.23
N SER A 173 -13.15 -12.08 -13.09
CA SER A 173 -11.96 -11.27 -13.40
C SER A 173 -12.33 -9.89 -13.97
N ASP A 174 -13.31 -9.81 -14.87
CA ASP A 174 -13.73 -8.55 -15.49
C ASP A 174 -14.22 -7.51 -14.47
N LEU A 175 -14.86 -7.96 -13.38
CA LEU A 175 -15.31 -7.07 -12.32
C LEU A 175 -14.14 -6.33 -11.66
N PHE A 176 -12.99 -6.99 -11.51
CA PHE A 176 -11.80 -6.41 -10.89
C PHE A 176 -10.86 -5.75 -11.91
N ASN A 177 -10.67 -6.36 -13.08
CA ASN A 177 -9.58 -6.07 -14.02
C ASN A 177 -10.01 -5.47 -15.35
N SER A 178 -11.31 -5.24 -15.60
CA SER A 178 -11.73 -4.50 -16.80
C SER A 178 -11.16 -3.07 -16.81
N SER A 179 -11.27 -2.36 -17.94
CA SER A 179 -10.71 -1.01 -18.10
C SER A 179 -11.14 -0.01 -17.02
N ASN A 180 -12.32 -0.21 -16.42
CA ASN A 180 -12.80 0.55 -15.25
C ASN A 180 -13.20 -0.39 -14.09
N GLY A 181 -12.48 -1.51 -13.95
CA GLY A 181 -12.69 -2.51 -12.91
C GLY A 181 -12.36 -2.00 -11.50
N LEU A 182 -12.85 -2.71 -10.49
CA LEU A 182 -12.69 -2.31 -9.10
C LEU A 182 -11.23 -2.18 -8.66
N ALA A 183 -10.35 -3.08 -9.11
CA ALA A 183 -8.94 -3.06 -8.72
C ALA A 183 -8.21 -1.86 -9.34
N GLY A 184 -8.43 -1.58 -10.63
CA GLY A 184 -7.82 -0.43 -11.31
C GLY A 184 -8.29 0.91 -10.74
N ARG A 185 -9.59 1.04 -10.46
CA ARG A 185 -10.16 2.23 -9.82
C ARG A 185 -9.63 2.41 -8.40
N LEU A 186 -9.54 1.33 -7.62
CA LEU A 186 -8.98 1.39 -6.27
C LEU A 186 -7.51 1.78 -6.30
N ASN A 187 -6.73 1.20 -7.21
CA ASN A 187 -5.32 1.56 -7.39
C ASN A 187 -5.15 3.04 -7.74
N THR A 188 -5.94 3.55 -8.69
CA THR A 188 -5.92 4.98 -9.07
C THR A 188 -6.24 5.89 -7.87
N LEU A 189 -7.23 5.52 -7.05
CA LEU A 189 -7.57 6.26 -5.84
C LEU A 189 -6.41 6.26 -4.84
N LEU A 190 -5.77 5.11 -4.62
CA LEU A 190 -4.66 4.99 -3.67
C LEU A 190 -3.41 5.71 -4.16
N GLU A 191 -3.11 5.66 -5.46
CA GLU A 191 -1.96 6.37 -6.06
C GLU A 191 -2.01 7.88 -5.84
N GLN A 192 -3.20 8.50 -5.87
CA GLN A 192 -3.35 9.93 -5.56
C GLN A 192 -2.93 10.28 -4.11
N PHE A 193 -2.92 9.28 -3.23
CA PHE A 193 -2.50 9.44 -1.84
C PHE A 193 -1.04 9.06 -1.63
N THR A 194 -0.60 7.93 -2.20
CA THR A 194 0.69 7.30 -1.90
C THR A 194 1.82 7.69 -2.84
N SER A 195 1.52 8.30 -3.99
CA SER A 195 2.54 8.82 -4.90
C SER A 195 3.33 9.97 -4.27
N THR A 196 4.55 10.18 -4.77
CA THR A 196 5.37 11.33 -4.38
C THR A 196 4.66 12.63 -4.77
N GLY A 197 4.51 13.54 -3.81
CA GLY A 197 3.69 14.75 -3.95
C GLY A 197 2.18 14.50 -3.88
N GLY A 198 1.75 13.28 -3.55
CA GLY A 198 0.37 12.93 -3.29
C GLY A 198 -0.17 13.49 -1.98
N GLN A 199 -1.41 13.14 -1.64
CA GLN A 199 -2.10 13.69 -0.46
C GLN A 199 -1.37 13.41 0.87
N LEU A 200 -0.69 12.26 1.00
CA LEU A 200 0.07 11.95 2.22
C LEU A 200 1.27 12.88 2.40
N ASP A 201 2.03 13.11 1.34
CA ASP A 201 3.19 14.01 1.36
C ASP A 201 2.74 15.45 1.67
N ILE A 202 1.67 15.92 1.02
CA ILE A 202 1.10 17.25 1.27
C ILE A 202 0.66 17.40 2.74
N ALA A 203 0.01 16.40 3.31
CA ALA A 203 -0.42 16.43 4.71
C ALA A 203 0.78 16.43 5.68
N GLN A 204 1.82 15.65 5.37
CA GLN A 204 3.05 15.58 6.15
C GLN A 204 3.81 16.92 6.11
N ASP A 205 3.98 17.50 4.93
CA ASP A 205 4.64 18.79 4.74
C ASP A 205 3.89 19.94 5.42
N GLY A 206 2.56 19.95 5.31
CA GLY A 206 1.71 20.91 6.01
C GLY A 206 1.89 20.82 7.53
N THR A 207 1.92 19.60 8.07
CA THR A 207 2.14 19.35 9.50
C THR A 207 3.55 19.77 9.95
N ASN A 208 4.58 19.46 9.16
CA ASN A 208 5.96 19.87 9.44
C ASN A 208 6.14 21.39 9.41
N THR A 209 5.49 22.05 8.46
CA THR A 209 5.48 23.52 8.35
C THR A 209 4.78 24.16 9.55
N ALA A 210 3.62 23.63 9.95
CA ALA A 210 2.92 24.09 11.15
C ALA A 210 3.79 23.92 12.41
N LEU A 211 4.47 22.78 12.53
CA LEU A 211 5.40 22.51 13.63
C LEU A 211 6.57 23.51 13.64
N ALA A 212 7.15 23.83 12.49
CA ALA A 212 8.23 24.81 12.37
C ALA A 212 7.77 26.22 12.77
N ASN A 213 6.56 26.61 12.36
CA ASN A 213 5.97 27.90 12.73
C ASN A 213 5.71 28.00 14.24
N VAL A 214 5.17 26.94 14.85
CA VAL A 214 4.95 26.89 16.30
C VAL A 214 6.27 26.97 17.07
N LYS A 215 7.31 26.24 16.64
CA LYS A 215 8.65 26.34 17.24
C LYS A 215 9.21 27.76 17.16
N THR A 216 9.07 28.41 16.01
CA THR A 216 9.53 29.80 15.81
C THR A 216 8.78 30.77 16.72
N ALA A 217 7.45 30.61 16.84
CA ALA A 217 6.64 31.42 17.75
C ALA A 217 7.05 31.23 19.21
N LEU A 218 7.32 30.00 19.64
CA LEU A 218 7.79 29.68 20.98
C LEU A 218 9.12 30.39 21.30
N THR A 219 10.09 30.34 20.38
CA THR A 219 11.37 31.04 20.55
C THR A 219 11.19 32.54 20.70
N ARG A 220 10.33 33.16 19.88
CA ARG A 220 10.03 34.61 19.98
C ARG A 220 9.38 34.97 21.31
N THR A 221 8.40 34.19 21.77
CA THR A 221 7.72 34.40 23.04
C THR A 221 8.68 34.29 24.22
N ASN A 222 9.57 33.30 24.21
CA ASN A 222 10.59 33.15 25.26
C ASN A 222 11.53 34.38 25.30
N ALA A 223 12.00 34.86 24.15
CA ALA A 223 12.82 36.07 24.08
C ALA A 223 12.08 37.32 24.62
N GLN A 224 10.77 37.42 24.40
CA GLN A 224 9.95 38.49 24.97
C GLN A 224 9.79 38.36 26.48
N ILE A 225 9.61 37.15 27.01
CA ILE A 225 9.56 36.88 28.45
C ILE A 225 10.88 37.31 29.10
N ASP A 226 12.02 36.89 28.55
CA ASP A 226 13.34 37.22 29.07
C ASP A 226 13.57 38.75 29.08
N SER A 227 13.17 39.43 28.01
CA SER A 227 13.25 40.89 27.92
C SER A 227 12.38 41.58 28.98
N LYS A 228 11.16 41.09 29.23
CA LYS A 228 10.28 41.61 30.28
C LYS A 228 10.86 41.38 31.68
N VAL A 229 11.42 40.20 31.94
CA VAL A 229 12.09 39.88 33.21
C VAL A 229 13.28 40.83 33.43
N ALA A 230 14.13 41.03 32.42
CA ALA A 230 15.26 41.95 32.51
C ALA A 230 14.81 43.41 32.74
N PHE A 231 13.75 43.85 32.05
CA PHE A 231 13.18 45.18 32.23
C PHE A 231 12.65 45.39 33.65
N PHE A 232 11.85 44.45 34.19
CA PHE A 232 11.36 44.55 35.55
C PHE A 232 12.48 44.52 36.59
N ARG A 233 13.52 43.68 36.41
CA ARG A 233 14.71 43.69 37.27
C ARG A 233 15.35 45.08 37.35
N LYS A 234 15.58 45.74 36.20
CA LYS A 234 16.13 47.10 36.16
C LYS A 234 15.23 48.12 36.89
N GLN A 235 13.92 48.04 36.72
CA GLN A 235 13.00 48.93 37.45
C GLN A 235 13.06 48.72 38.97
N TYR A 236 13.13 47.47 39.43
CA TYR A 236 13.28 47.16 40.85
C TYR A 236 14.60 47.69 41.43
N GLU A 237 15.71 47.55 40.71
CA GLU A 237 17.01 48.13 41.10
C GLU A 237 16.95 49.65 41.22
N GLN A 238 16.32 50.34 40.25
CA GLN A 238 16.15 51.80 40.28
C GLN A 238 15.28 52.24 41.47
N LEU A 239 14.17 51.54 41.72
CA LEU A 239 13.30 51.81 42.87
C LEU A 239 14.06 51.64 44.18
N TYR A 240 14.81 50.55 44.33
CA TYR A 240 15.62 50.27 45.50
C TYR A 240 16.66 51.37 45.74
N ASN A 241 17.41 51.78 44.71
CA ASN A 241 18.37 52.88 44.79
C ASN A 241 17.71 54.21 45.17
N THR A 242 16.50 54.48 44.67
CA THR A 242 15.73 55.67 45.01
C THR A 242 15.27 55.65 46.46
N MET A 243 14.79 54.50 46.95
CA MET A 243 14.42 54.30 48.35
C MET A 243 15.61 54.46 49.30
N GLN A 244 16.78 53.93 48.95
CA GLN A 244 18.01 54.15 49.72
C GLN A 244 18.37 55.65 49.79
N LYS A 245 18.30 56.38 48.67
CA LYS A 245 18.54 57.83 48.65
C LYS A 245 17.54 58.59 49.52
N ILE A 246 16.25 58.26 49.43
CA ILE A 246 15.21 58.86 50.27
C ILE A 246 15.46 58.56 51.75
N SER A 247 15.86 57.35 52.10
CA SER A 247 16.20 56.99 53.48
C SER A 247 17.40 57.78 54.01
N LEU A 248 18.48 57.91 53.22
CA LEU A 248 19.63 58.74 53.58
C LEU A 248 19.28 60.22 53.72
N GLN A 249 18.41 60.75 52.84
CA GLN A 249 17.87 62.10 52.95
C GLN A 249 17.06 62.28 54.23
N GLN A 250 16.19 61.32 54.57
CA GLN A 250 15.40 61.35 55.80
C GLN A 250 16.29 61.34 57.05
N GLN A 251 17.32 60.51 57.09
CA GLN A 251 18.31 60.50 58.18
C GLN A 251 19.05 61.84 58.29
N SER A 252 19.47 62.41 57.15
CA SER A 252 20.13 63.72 57.11
C SER A 252 19.21 64.82 57.64
N ILE A 253 17.96 64.85 57.20
CA ILE A 253 16.93 65.80 57.68
C ILE A 253 16.71 65.63 59.18
N SER A 254 16.58 64.40 59.69
CA SER A 254 16.44 64.13 61.12
C SER A 254 17.64 64.63 61.92
N SER A 255 18.87 64.45 61.42
CA SER A 255 20.09 64.95 62.09
C SER A 255 20.16 66.48 62.11
N LEU A 256 19.78 67.14 61.01
CA LEU A 256 19.68 68.60 60.94
C LEU A 256 18.60 69.13 61.89
N THR A 257 17.45 68.47 61.94
CA THR A 257 16.35 68.81 62.86
C THR A 257 16.79 68.64 64.32
N PHE A 258 17.49 67.56 64.66
CA PHE A 258 18.06 67.37 66.00
C PHE A 258 19.10 68.44 66.34
N SER A 259 19.96 68.85 65.40
CA SER A 259 20.92 69.94 65.63
C SER A 259 20.28 71.32 65.79
N LEU A 260 19.12 71.55 65.16
CA LEU A 260 18.37 72.81 65.23
C LEU A 260 17.46 72.90 66.47
N TYR A 261 16.97 71.76 66.97
CA TYR A 261 16.01 71.71 68.09
C TYR A 261 16.57 71.10 69.39
N GLY A 262 17.74 70.47 69.36
CA GLY A 262 18.42 69.86 70.53
C GLY A 262 19.36 70.78 71.31
N TYR A 263 19.50 72.05 70.92
CA TYR A 263 20.22 73.10 71.66
C TYR A 263 19.23 74.02 72.41
N ARG A 264 18.42 73.44 73.30
CA ARG A 264 17.67 74.16 74.33
C ARG A 264 17.60 73.34 75.61
#